data_AF-A0AAN6D4P6-F1
#
_entry.id   AF-A0AAN6D4P6-F1
#
_cell.length_a   1.000
_cell.length_b   1.000
_cell.length_c   1.000
_cell.angle_alpha   90.00
_cell.angle_beta   90.00
_cell.angle_gamma   90.00
#
_symmetry.space_group_name_H-M   'P 1'
#
loop_
_entity.id
_entity.type
_entity.pdbx_description
1 polymer ?
#
loop_
_entity_poly.entity_id
_entity_poly.type
_entity_poly.pdbx_seq_one_letter_code
_entity_poly.pdbx_strand_id
1 'polypeptide(L)'
;MILLRLSSTSSLRRNRLSDLTTLLRIMNKKSEFYSEEDQSANSESEVVRQFRKLIPKDHKLSSDISSWKQLNQPQDLVEIPKVPDSLNETTLDDYVRTLNRVKTRKFDQNPVYVRKAFEKIVESNVLASVHTYNMILRFFATTHDFSNVKETMRLMNQRKLYPNTESFNFVLGPMRTSRHERKFALINMYLKQMRFYRQIPDLSTCYILFECLRTHRKPIYDYMVNSGCSLRPILPAVMAYKHDIEKKSYGELIAEMVANGQSFRDEPKLVAEFVRFVLDEYGPSQAWEFAMDRLENDISELTPSMLVHFVNHFVKANQLHNAIAMINNFDNHFLKRKVHKVYEILTMAMIDRPNSENWSVLVRRFYIESKTSFARTIMLPKEVAKLRARAKEYGYTNFNPEKLTHEELDLTSKVLESLQWSDPHRPIFELQKNPESFQEAAKFVA
;
A
#
# COMPACT_ATOMS: atom_id res chain seq x y z
N MET A 1 -10.33 20.24 32.51
CA MET A 1 -11.24 19.25 31.89
C MET A 1 -11.14 19.41 30.37
N ILE A 2 -10.27 18.64 29.71
CA ILE A 2 -10.00 18.75 28.27
C ILE A 2 -11.01 17.85 27.55
N LEU A 3 -12.14 18.42 27.13
CA LEU A 3 -13.11 17.72 26.28
C LEU A 3 -12.58 17.67 24.84
N LEU A 4 -12.07 16.50 24.44
CA LEU A 4 -11.80 16.14 23.06
C LEU A 4 -13.12 16.25 22.25
N ARG A 5 -13.30 17.33 21.48
CA ARG A 5 -14.38 17.41 20.48
C ARG A 5 -14.02 16.52 19.29
N LEU A 6 -14.23 15.21 19.45
CA LEU A 6 -14.15 14.24 18.36
C LEU A 6 -15.53 14.12 17.69
N SER A 7 -15.60 14.56 16.44
CA SER A 7 -16.81 14.72 15.62
C SER A 7 -17.61 13.42 15.39
N SER A 8 -18.90 13.61 15.05
CA SER A 8 -19.98 12.59 15.04
C SER A 8 -19.83 11.41 14.05
N THR A 9 -20.52 10.33 14.39
CA THR A 9 -20.38 8.92 13.99
C THR A 9 -20.75 8.56 12.55
N SER A 10 -21.40 9.43 11.76
CA SER A 10 -21.82 9.12 10.39
C SER A 10 -20.73 9.35 9.32
N SER A 11 -19.64 10.06 9.66
CA SER A 11 -18.55 10.43 8.73
C SER A 11 -17.40 9.41 8.67
N LEU A 12 -17.31 8.49 9.64
CA LEU A 12 -16.16 7.61 9.88
C LEU A 12 -15.82 6.64 8.73
N ARG A 13 -16.78 6.35 7.84
CA ARG A 13 -16.59 5.43 6.69
C ARG A 13 -16.19 6.12 5.39
N ARG A 14 -16.41 7.43 5.23
CA ARG A 14 -16.17 8.15 3.97
C ARG A 14 -15.15 9.28 4.05
N ASN A 15 -14.79 9.77 5.23
CA ASN A 15 -14.12 11.06 5.33
C ASN A 15 -12.80 11.12 6.13
N ARG A 16 -12.15 10.02 6.52
CA ARG A 16 -10.87 10.10 7.28
C ARG A 16 -9.72 10.79 6.52
N LEU A 17 -9.82 10.91 5.19
CA LEU A 17 -8.88 11.63 4.32
C LEU A 17 -9.46 12.88 3.63
N SER A 18 -10.79 13.07 3.55
CA SER A 18 -11.36 14.37 3.17
C SER A 18 -11.25 15.38 4.30
N ASP A 19 -11.34 14.90 5.56
CA ASP A 19 -11.05 15.67 6.76
C ASP A 19 -9.62 16.19 6.70
N LEU A 20 -8.68 15.48 6.09
CA LEU A 20 -7.31 15.94 5.85
C LEU A 20 -7.25 17.18 4.95
N THR A 21 -8.03 17.25 3.87
CA THR A 21 -8.08 18.42 2.97
C THR A 21 -8.66 19.64 3.68
N THR A 22 -9.69 19.42 4.48
CA THR A 22 -10.32 20.44 5.32
C THR A 22 -9.40 20.86 6.48
N LEU A 23 -8.69 19.91 7.10
CA LEU A 23 -7.73 20.12 8.18
C LEU A 23 -6.48 20.86 7.70
N LEU A 24 -5.93 20.51 6.53
CA LEU A 24 -4.83 21.25 5.90
C LEU A 24 -5.25 22.70 5.61
N ARG A 25 -6.48 22.93 5.14
CA ARG A 25 -7.02 24.29 4.95
C ARG A 25 -7.23 25.05 6.27
N ILE A 26 -7.73 24.39 7.32
CA ILE A 26 -7.98 25.02 8.64
C ILE A 26 -6.66 25.29 9.39
N MET A 27 -5.70 24.37 9.31
CA MET A 27 -4.38 24.50 9.94
C MET A 27 -3.61 25.71 9.43
N ASN A 28 -3.68 25.96 8.12
CA ASN A 28 -2.93 27.03 7.47
C ASN A 28 -3.42 28.44 7.82
N LYS A 29 -4.67 28.60 8.27
CA LYS A 29 -5.21 29.93 8.61
C LYS A 29 -4.83 30.44 10.00
N LYS A 30 -4.35 29.57 10.90
CA LYS A 30 -4.16 29.91 12.33
C LYS A 30 -2.86 29.40 12.94
N SER A 31 -1.97 28.80 12.15
CA SER A 31 -0.79 28.13 12.68
C SER A 31 0.48 28.83 12.25
N GLU A 32 1.33 29.17 13.23
CA GLU A 32 2.69 29.67 13.02
C GLU A 32 3.60 28.67 12.27
N PHE A 33 3.13 27.43 12.07
CA PHE A 33 3.88 26.32 11.48
C PHE A 33 3.54 26.05 10.01
N TYR A 34 2.48 26.66 9.45
CA TYR A 34 1.99 26.34 8.11
C TYR A 34 1.55 27.61 7.35
N SER A 35 2.43 28.17 6.51
CA SER A 35 2.11 29.34 5.69
C SER A 35 1.24 28.99 4.49
N GLU A 36 0.53 29.96 3.90
CA GLU A 36 -0.28 29.73 2.70
C GLU A 36 0.56 29.34 1.46
N GLU A 37 1.84 29.73 1.42
CA GLU A 37 2.79 29.36 0.35
C GLU A 37 3.10 27.84 0.32
N ASP A 38 2.88 27.15 1.44
CA ASP A 38 3.15 25.71 1.59
C ASP A 38 2.08 24.81 0.95
N GLN A 39 1.02 25.40 0.39
CA GLN A 39 -0.13 24.69 -0.17
C GLN A 39 0.10 24.03 -1.54
N SER A 40 1.16 24.39 -2.27
CA SER A 40 1.20 24.21 -3.73
C SER A 40 1.91 22.96 -4.24
N ALA A 41 2.82 22.37 -3.47
CA ALA A 41 3.73 21.37 -4.02
C ALA A 41 3.37 19.95 -3.56
N ASN A 42 2.37 19.36 -4.22
CA ASN A 42 2.02 17.95 -4.08
C ASN A 42 2.79 17.10 -5.10
N SER A 43 4.12 17.08 -5.00
CA SER A 43 5.00 16.40 -5.95
C SER A 43 6.18 15.70 -5.27
N GLU A 44 6.71 14.68 -5.94
CA GLU A 44 7.92 13.97 -5.51
C GLU A 44 9.16 14.88 -5.50
N SER A 45 9.29 15.77 -6.49
CA SER A 45 10.41 16.71 -6.58
C SER A 45 10.47 17.64 -5.36
N GLU A 46 9.31 18.02 -4.82
CA GLU A 46 9.25 18.80 -3.59
C GLU A 46 9.69 18.00 -2.37
N VAL A 47 9.28 16.74 -2.27
CA VAL A 47 9.71 15.85 -1.17
C VAL A 47 11.23 15.76 -1.15
N VAL A 48 11.85 15.55 -2.31
CA VAL A 48 13.32 15.55 -2.45
C VAL A 48 13.93 16.89 -2.06
N ARG A 49 13.31 18.02 -2.46
CA ARG A 49 13.78 19.37 -2.10
C ARG A 49 13.76 19.58 -0.59
N GLN A 50 12.69 19.18 0.10
CA GLN A 50 12.57 19.31 1.56
C GLN A 50 13.53 18.36 2.28
N PHE A 51 13.67 17.12 1.79
CA PHE A 51 14.64 16.16 2.32
C PHE A 51 16.08 16.71 2.28
N ARG A 52 16.52 17.28 1.16
CA ARG A 52 17.85 17.89 1.05
C ARG A 52 18.07 19.05 2.02
N LYS A 53 17.03 19.84 2.33
CA LYS A 53 17.09 20.94 3.31
C LYS A 53 17.24 20.46 4.75
N LEU A 54 16.92 19.20 5.03
CA LEU A 54 17.04 18.61 6.37
C LEU A 54 18.43 18.03 6.65
N ILE A 55 19.24 17.79 5.62
CA ILE A 55 20.54 17.11 5.75
C ILE A 55 21.64 18.17 5.83
N PRO A 56 22.36 18.27 6.97
CA PRO A 56 23.58 19.07 7.05
C PRO A 56 24.66 18.56 6.08
N LYS A 57 25.51 19.45 5.56
CA LYS A 57 26.50 19.12 4.51
C LYS A 57 27.40 17.93 4.84
N ASP A 58 27.81 17.79 6.10
CA ASP A 58 28.74 16.75 6.58
C ASP A 58 28.04 15.66 7.42
N HIS A 59 26.70 15.57 7.32
CA HIS A 59 25.95 14.62 8.13
C HIS A 59 26.12 13.18 7.64
N LYS A 60 26.65 12.33 8.52
CA LYS A 60 26.68 10.88 8.34
C LYS A 60 25.38 10.26 8.85
N LEU A 61 24.76 9.47 8.00
CA LEU A 61 23.50 8.79 8.31
C LEU A 61 23.72 7.77 9.45
N SER A 62 22.87 7.82 10.47
CA SER A 62 22.85 6.80 11.52
C SER A 62 22.48 5.45 10.93
N SER A 63 23.16 4.38 11.34
CA SER A 63 22.81 3.00 10.97
C SER A 63 21.59 2.46 11.73
N ASP A 64 20.99 3.25 12.63
CA ASP A 64 19.79 2.85 13.34
C ASP A 64 18.58 2.69 12.41
N ILE A 65 17.99 1.50 12.45
CA ILE A 65 16.80 1.10 11.70
C ILE A 65 15.67 0.64 12.63
N SER A 66 15.71 1.04 13.90
CA SER A 66 14.72 0.69 14.94
C SER A 66 13.29 1.03 14.49
N SER A 67 13.07 2.26 14.02
CA SER A 67 11.77 2.71 13.49
C SER A 67 11.32 1.85 12.31
N TRP A 68 12.22 1.52 11.38
CA TRP A 68 11.93 0.66 10.23
C TRP A 68 11.50 -0.75 10.66
N LYS A 69 12.24 -1.36 11.61
CA LYS A 69 11.90 -2.68 12.15
C LYS A 69 10.51 -2.66 12.78
N GLN A 70 10.22 -1.66 13.62
CA GLN A 70 8.91 -1.51 14.25
C GLN A 70 7.79 -1.32 13.21
N LEU A 71 7.99 -0.47 12.20
CA LEU A 71 7.00 -0.25 11.13
C LEU A 71 6.66 -1.51 10.32
N ASN A 72 7.59 -2.46 10.21
CA ASN A 72 7.42 -3.70 9.46
C ASN A 72 7.16 -4.93 10.35
N GLN A 73 6.94 -4.74 11.66
CA GLN A 73 6.46 -5.81 12.52
C GLN A 73 5.09 -6.32 12.03
N PRO A 74 4.87 -7.64 11.99
CA PRO A 74 3.60 -8.21 11.56
C PRO A 74 2.46 -7.81 12.49
N GLN A 75 1.30 -7.49 11.91
CA GLN A 75 0.04 -7.31 12.63
C GLN A 75 -0.71 -8.64 12.65
N ASP A 76 -0.45 -9.43 13.67
CA ASP A 76 -0.93 -10.80 13.80
C ASP A 76 -2.17 -10.93 14.70
N LEU A 77 -2.44 -9.96 15.57
CA LEU A 77 -3.58 -10.02 16.49
C LEU A 77 -4.91 -9.73 15.80
N VAL A 78 -5.88 -10.60 16.08
CA VAL A 78 -7.23 -10.56 15.50
C VAL A 78 -8.22 -9.80 16.39
N GLU A 79 -7.95 -9.72 17.69
CA GLU A 79 -8.82 -9.07 18.67
C GLU A 79 -8.19 -7.79 19.20
N ILE A 80 -9.03 -6.81 19.51
CA ILE A 80 -8.58 -5.57 20.12
C ILE A 80 -8.42 -5.83 21.63
N PRO A 81 -7.23 -5.61 22.22
CA PRO A 81 -7.01 -5.85 23.65
C PRO A 81 -7.89 -4.93 24.51
N LYS A 82 -8.35 -5.47 25.64
CA LYS A 82 -9.06 -4.71 26.69
C LYS A 82 -8.13 -3.66 27.29
N VAL A 83 -8.63 -2.43 27.44
CA VAL A 83 -7.88 -1.38 28.16
C VAL A 83 -7.69 -1.85 29.61
N PRO A 84 -6.46 -1.86 30.15
CA PRO A 84 -6.22 -2.19 31.55
C PRO A 84 -7.05 -1.31 32.50
N ASP A 85 -7.51 -1.89 33.61
CA ASP A 85 -8.31 -1.17 34.61
C ASP A 85 -7.49 -0.12 35.37
N SER A 86 -6.18 -0.35 35.51
CA SER A 86 -5.20 0.64 35.98
C SER A 86 -4.13 0.84 34.92
N LEU A 87 -3.86 2.10 34.59
CA LEU A 87 -2.79 2.49 33.68
C LEU A 87 -1.63 3.07 34.50
N ASN A 88 -0.44 2.53 34.28
CA ASN A 88 0.86 3.03 34.69
C ASN A 88 1.82 2.90 33.51
N GLU A 89 3.06 3.39 33.61
CA GLU A 89 3.96 3.47 32.45
C GLU A 89 4.20 2.10 31.78
N THR A 90 4.42 1.06 32.58
CA THR A 90 4.64 -0.31 32.09
C THR A 90 3.39 -0.89 31.42
N THR A 91 2.24 -0.86 32.11
CA THR A 91 0.98 -1.42 31.59
C THR A 91 0.49 -0.67 30.36
N LEU A 92 0.75 0.63 30.27
CA LEU A 92 0.44 1.43 29.10
C LEU A 92 1.35 1.07 27.92
N ASP A 93 2.65 0.91 28.14
CA ASP A 93 3.59 0.51 27.09
C ASP A 93 3.23 -0.86 26.51
N ASP A 94 2.99 -1.85 27.39
CA ASP A 94 2.55 -3.18 27.00
C ASP A 94 1.22 -3.13 26.23
N TYR A 95 0.25 -2.37 26.74
CA TYR A 95 -1.04 -2.22 26.08
C TYR A 95 -0.91 -1.65 24.67
N VAL A 96 -0.15 -0.56 24.49
CA VAL A 96 -0.01 0.07 23.17
C VAL A 96 0.83 -0.79 22.24
N ARG A 97 1.83 -1.52 22.74
CA ARG A 97 2.60 -2.50 21.97
C ARG A 97 1.70 -3.64 21.45
N THR A 98 0.82 -4.18 22.30
CA THR A 98 -0.19 -5.16 21.91
C THR A 98 -1.17 -4.55 20.90
N LEU A 99 -1.63 -3.32 21.13
CA LEU A 99 -2.55 -2.62 20.23
C LEU A 99 -1.96 -2.44 18.82
N ASN A 100 -0.67 -2.13 18.71
CA ASN A 100 0.05 -1.98 17.44
C ASN A 100 0.22 -3.29 16.64
N ARG A 101 0.01 -4.45 17.28
CA ARG A 101 -0.03 -5.77 16.61
C ARG A 101 -1.41 -6.14 16.07
N VAL A 102 -2.45 -5.40 16.42
CA VAL A 102 -3.81 -5.67 15.94
C VAL A 102 -3.94 -5.25 14.49
N LYS A 103 -4.58 -6.10 13.69
CA LYS A 103 -4.89 -5.81 12.29
C LYS A 103 -5.74 -4.54 12.18
N THR A 104 -5.26 -3.55 11.43
CA THR A 104 -5.93 -2.25 11.28
C THR A 104 -7.42 -2.33 10.92
N ARG A 105 -7.81 -3.35 10.15
CA ARG A 105 -9.21 -3.64 9.78
C ARG A 105 -10.17 -3.76 10.98
N LYS A 106 -9.73 -4.33 12.11
CA LYS A 106 -10.59 -4.52 13.28
C LYS A 106 -10.96 -3.19 13.93
N PHE A 107 -10.07 -2.21 13.86
CA PHE A 107 -10.32 -0.85 14.34
C PHE A 107 -11.36 -0.12 13.50
N ASP A 108 -11.39 -0.35 12.18
CA ASP A 108 -12.43 0.22 11.32
C ASP A 108 -13.84 -0.31 11.64
N GLN A 109 -13.92 -1.55 12.13
CA GLN A 109 -15.17 -2.18 12.55
C GLN A 109 -15.62 -1.72 13.94
N ASN A 110 -14.68 -1.27 14.79
CA ASN A 110 -14.98 -0.85 16.16
C ASN A 110 -14.36 0.50 16.54
N PRO A 111 -14.74 1.59 15.84
CA PRO A 111 -14.15 2.92 16.07
C PRO A 111 -14.50 3.49 17.45
N VAL A 112 -15.64 3.08 18.02
CA VAL A 112 -16.09 3.53 19.35
C VAL A 112 -15.17 2.99 20.43
N TYR A 113 -14.81 1.70 20.36
CA TYR A 113 -13.91 1.08 21.32
C TYR A 113 -12.52 1.72 21.29
N VAL A 114 -11.95 1.91 20.09
CA VAL A 114 -10.65 2.57 19.89
C VAL A 114 -10.64 3.97 20.49
N ARG A 115 -11.72 4.72 20.25
CA ARG A 115 -11.88 6.06 20.81
C ARG A 115 -11.88 6.04 22.34
N LYS A 116 -12.70 5.19 22.96
CA LYS A 116 -12.76 5.08 24.43
C LYS A 116 -11.43 4.64 25.04
N ALA A 117 -10.72 3.74 24.37
CA ALA A 117 -9.38 3.32 24.79
C ALA A 117 -8.41 4.50 24.79
N PHE A 118 -8.44 5.32 23.73
CA PHE A 118 -7.59 6.50 23.65
C PHE A 118 -7.94 7.58 24.67
N GLU A 119 -9.24 7.85 24.87
CA GLU A 119 -9.72 8.78 25.90
C GLU A 119 -9.18 8.37 27.28
N LYS A 120 -9.28 7.08 27.65
CA LYS A 120 -8.70 6.55 28.89
C LYS A 120 -7.18 6.73 28.98
N ILE A 121 -6.46 6.48 27.89
CA ILE A 121 -4.99 6.67 27.85
C ILE A 121 -4.63 8.13 28.11
N VAL A 122 -5.31 9.08 27.45
CA VAL A 122 -5.05 10.51 27.60
C VAL A 122 -5.45 11.01 28.99
N GLU A 123 -6.58 10.55 29.53
CA GLU A 123 -7.08 10.91 30.87
C GLU A 123 -6.20 10.36 32.00
N SER A 124 -5.48 9.25 31.78
CA SER A 124 -4.64 8.63 32.80
C SER A 124 -3.48 9.51 33.29
N ASN A 125 -3.11 10.55 32.55
CA ASN A 125 -1.91 11.38 32.79
C ASN A 125 -0.57 10.63 32.80
N VAL A 126 -0.54 9.32 32.54
CA VAL A 126 0.64 8.46 32.52
C VAL A 126 1.54 8.70 31.30
N LEU A 127 1.06 9.45 30.31
CA LEU A 127 1.84 9.87 29.13
C LEU A 127 2.96 10.85 29.52
N ALA A 128 4.07 10.31 30.03
CA ALA A 128 5.21 11.06 30.53
C ALA A 128 6.41 11.07 29.57
N SER A 129 6.46 10.16 28.59
CA SER A 129 7.62 9.99 27.70
C SER A 129 7.27 10.15 26.22
N VAL A 130 8.26 10.60 25.43
CA VAL A 130 8.18 10.66 23.96
C VAL A 130 7.90 9.27 23.37
N HIS A 131 8.43 8.21 23.99
CA HIS A 131 8.23 6.83 23.55
C HIS A 131 6.76 6.43 23.52
N THR A 132 6.01 6.67 24.60
CA THR A 132 4.58 6.32 24.65
C THR A 132 3.76 7.09 23.62
N TYR A 133 4.09 8.37 23.41
CA TYR A 133 3.50 9.17 22.34
C TYR A 133 3.84 8.63 20.95
N ASN A 134 5.07 8.17 20.71
CA ASN A 134 5.48 7.57 19.45
C ASN A 134 4.66 6.31 19.13
N MET A 135 4.38 5.48 20.15
CA MET A 135 3.54 4.28 19.96
C MET A 135 2.09 4.62 19.60
N ILE A 136 1.54 5.69 20.18
CA ILE A 136 0.21 6.24 19.83
C ILE A 136 0.21 6.83 18.41
N LEU A 137 1.25 7.58 18.05
CA LEU A 137 1.39 8.15 16.71
C LEU A 137 1.43 7.05 15.65
N ARG A 138 2.21 5.99 15.88
CA ARG A 138 2.26 4.81 15.01
C ARG A 138 0.88 4.21 14.80
N PHE A 139 0.13 4.05 15.87
CA PHE A 139 -1.23 3.51 15.83
C PHE A 139 -2.16 4.33 14.92
N PHE A 140 -2.27 5.64 15.18
CA PHE A 140 -3.17 6.51 14.41
C PHE A 140 -2.70 6.70 12.97
N ALA A 141 -1.39 6.83 12.74
CA ALA A 141 -0.87 6.97 11.40
C ALA A 141 -1.14 5.71 10.56
N THR A 142 -0.96 4.52 11.12
CA THR A 142 -1.20 3.23 10.42
C THR A 142 -2.68 3.02 10.11
N THR A 143 -3.58 3.57 10.92
CA THR A 143 -5.03 3.58 10.65
C THR A 143 -5.47 4.76 9.75
N HIS A 144 -4.52 5.56 9.27
CA HIS A 144 -4.71 6.78 8.49
C HIS A 144 -5.61 7.83 9.16
N ASP A 145 -5.61 7.87 10.50
CA ASP A 145 -6.32 8.87 11.29
C ASP A 145 -5.41 10.07 11.61
N PHE A 146 -5.15 10.88 10.60
CA PHE A 146 -4.25 12.03 10.71
C PHE A 146 -4.82 13.16 11.58
N SER A 147 -6.13 13.16 11.86
CA SER A 147 -6.73 14.08 12.83
C SER A 147 -6.19 13.77 14.23
N ASN A 148 -6.22 12.50 14.63
CA ASN A 148 -5.68 12.08 15.93
C ASN A 148 -4.15 12.12 15.98
N VAL A 149 -3.44 11.89 14.87
CA VAL A 149 -1.98 12.15 14.80
C VAL A 149 -1.68 13.60 15.16
N LYS A 150 -2.40 14.56 14.56
CA LYS A 150 -2.21 15.99 14.83
C LYS A 150 -2.50 16.33 16.29
N GLU A 151 -3.60 15.83 16.83
CA GLU A 151 -3.97 16.08 18.22
C GLU A 151 -2.93 15.50 19.19
N THR A 152 -2.40 14.32 18.88
CA THR A 152 -1.32 13.70 19.65
C THR A 152 -0.06 14.56 19.65
N MET A 153 0.38 15.05 18.48
CA MET A 153 1.52 15.99 18.35
C MET A 153 1.27 17.30 19.13
N ARG A 154 0.03 17.81 19.13
CA ARG A 154 -0.36 19.01 19.88
C ARG A 154 -0.25 18.78 21.39
N LEU A 155 -0.72 17.63 21.88
CA LEU A 155 -0.63 17.24 23.28
C LEU A 155 0.82 17.06 23.74
N MET A 156 1.67 16.47 22.91
CA MET A 156 3.12 16.40 23.15
C MET A 156 3.69 17.80 23.41
N ASN A 157 3.44 18.74 22.51
CA ASN A 157 3.92 20.11 22.64
C ASN A 157 3.38 20.82 23.91
N GLN A 158 2.10 20.64 24.24
CA GLN A 158 1.51 21.19 25.47
C GLN A 158 2.19 20.66 26.74
N ARG A 159 2.65 19.40 26.70
CA ARG A 159 3.40 18.76 27.79
C ARG A 159 4.91 19.02 27.72
N LYS A 160 5.36 19.87 26.79
CA LYS A 160 6.79 20.15 26.54
C LYS A 160 7.60 18.89 26.17
N LEU A 161 6.93 17.90 25.58
CA LEU A 161 7.56 16.73 24.97
C LEU A 161 7.64 17.01 23.48
N TYR A 162 8.84 17.05 22.91
CA TYR A 162 9.02 17.39 21.50
C TYR A 162 9.12 16.13 20.64
N PRO A 163 8.46 16.10 19.46
CA PRO A 163 8.62 15.00 18.51
C PRO A 163 10.06 14.82 18.06
N ASN A 164 10.51 13.57 17.97
CA ASN A 164 11.83 13.20 17.49
C ASN A 164 11.77 12.55 16.08
N THR A 165 12.91 12.19 15.50
CA THR A 165 12.97 11.50 14.20
C THR A 165 12.09 10.23 14.16
N GLU A 166 12.05 9.44 15.23
CA GLU A 166 11.16 8.27 15.33
C GLU A 166 9.67 8.66 15.27
N SER A 167 9.26 9.75 15.95
CA SER A 167 7.88 10.28 15.87
C SER A 167 7.48 10.53 14.41
N PHE A 168 8.37 11.15 13.63
CA PHE A 168 8.11 11.45 12.22
C PHE A 168 8.15 10.21 11.34
N ASN A 169 9.06 9.26 11.60
CA ASN A 169 9.10 7.98 10.89
C ASN A 169 7.79 7.21 11.04
N PHE A 170 7.20 7.17 12.24
CA PHE A 170 5.92 6.51 12.45
C PHE A 170 4.75 7.16 11.73
N VAL A 171 4.80 8.48 11.56
CA VAL A 171 3.78 9.22 10.81
C VAL A 171 3.97 9.10 9.29
N LEU A 172 5.22 9.08 8.82
CA LEU A 172 5.55 8.95 7.40
C LEU A 172 5.42 7.50 6.89
N GLY A 173 5.70 6.50 7.72
CA GLY A 173 5.73 5.08 7.34
C GLY A 173 4.47 4.58 6.61
N PRO A 174 3.25 4.90 7.06
CA PRO A 174 2.00 4.52 6.38
C PRO A 174 1.81 5.18 5.00
N MET A 175 2.57 6.22 4.66
CA MET A 175 2.50 6.83 3.34
C MET A 175 2.98 5.89 2.24
N ARG A 176 3.84 4.91 2.54
CA ARG A 176 4.39 3.95 1.55
C ARG A 176 3.29 3.25 0.77
N THR A 177 2.22 2.84 1.44
CA THR A 177 1.07 2.13 0.87
C THR A 177 -0.15 3.01 0.58
N SER A 178 -0.10 4.30 0.95
CA SER A 178 -1.20 5.23 0.72
C SER A 178 -1.37 5.57 -0.77
N ARG A 179 -2.63 5.53 -1.23
CA ARG A 179 -3.04 5.94 -2.59
C ARG A 179 -3.70 7.33 -2.61
N HIS A 180 -3.60 8.07 -1.51
CA HIS A 180 -4.25 9.37 -1.43
C HIS A 180 -3.61 10.39 -2.38
N GLU A 181 -4.45 11.17 -3.06
CA GLU A 181 -3.97 12.14 -4.04
C GLU A 181 -3.05 13.20 -3.41
N ARG A 182 -3.23 13.54 -2.13
CA ARG A 182 -2.40 14.50 -1.38
C ARG A 182 -1.28 13.88 -0.54
N LYS A 183 -0.90 12.63 -0.83
CA LYS A 183 0.16 11.93 -0.08
C LYS A 183 1.45 12.77 0.00
N PHE A 184 1.90 13.35 -1.11
CA PHE A 184 3.15 14.11 -1.13
C PHE A 184 3.04 15.44 -0.39
N ALA A 185 1.88 16.11 -0.44
CA ALA A 185 1.62 17.27 0.40
C ALA A 185 1.76 16.95 1.90
N LEU A 186 1.30 15.78 2.36
CA LEU A 186 1.49 15.35 3.75
C LEU A 186 2.94 15.06 4.09
N ILE A 187 3.65 14.33 3.23
CA ILE A 187 5.07 14.06 3.42
C ILE A 187 5.82 15.40 3.56
N ASN A 188 5.58 16.35 2.65
CA ASN A 188 6.18 17.67 2.67
C ASN A 188 5.88 18.44 3.97
N MET A 189 4.63 18.37 4.45
CA MET A 189 4.24 18.98 5.71
C MET A 189 5.05 18.41 6.89
N TYR A 190 5.21 17.09 6.99
CA TYR A 190 5.96 16.47 8.08
C TYR A 190 7.48 16.67 7.96
N LEU A 191 8.04 16.72 6.75
CA LEU A 191 9.45 17.08 6.56
C LEU A 191 9.73 18.54 6.98
N LYS A 192 8.79 19.47 6.74
CA LYS A 192 8.92 20.85 7.25
C LYS A 192 8.85 20.91 8.77
N GLN A 193 7.97 20.12 9.39
CA GLN A 193 7.92 20.00 10.85
C GLN A 193 9.20 19.39 11.44
N MET A 194 9.77 18.35 10.81
CA MET A 194 11.08 17.82 11.21
C MET A 194 12.12 18.94 11.29
N ARG A 195 12.16 19.81 10.27
CA ARG A 195 13.07 20.96 10.24
C ARG A 195 12.81 21.93 11.38
N PHE A 196 11.53 22.26 11.64
CA PHE A 196 11.15 23.14 12.74
C PHE A 196 11.67 22.61 14.09
N TYR A 197 11.46 21.32 14.36
CA TYR A 197 11.94 20.66 15.57
C TYR A 197 13.43 20.29 15.51
N ARG A 198 14.17 20.73 14.49
CA ARG A 198 15.60 20.46 14.28
C ARG A 198 15.94 18.96 14.26
N GLN A 199 15.02 18.14 13.76
CA GLN A 199 15.19 16.70 13.58
C GLN A 199 15.84 16.42 12.22
N ILE A 200 16.75 15.45 12.21
CA ILE A 200 17.49 15.04 11.01
C ILE A 200 17.00 13.66 10.57
N PRO A 201 16.76 13.43 9.26
CA PRO A 201 16.46 12.12 8.70
C PRO A 201 17.50 11.07 9.08
N ASP A 202 17.03 9.91 9.53
CA ASP A 202 17.84 8.72 9.76
C ASP A 202 17.69 7.72 8.58
N LEU A 203 18.36 6.56 8.68
CA LEU A 203 18.25 5.51 7.66
C LEU A 203 16.82 4.97 7.51
N SER A 204 16.07 4.89 8.61
CA SER A 204 14.63 4.56 8.56
C SER A 204 13.84 5.59 7.74
N THR A 205 14.11 6.88 7.90
CA THR A 205 13.49 7.97 7.12
C THR A 205 13.80 7.78 5.64
N CYS A 206 15.06 7.45 5.30
CA CYS A 206 15.49 7.24 3.93
C CYS A 206 14.76 6.05 3.28
N TYR A 207 14.66 4.91 3.96
CA TYR A 207 13.89 3.76 3.48
C TYR A 207 12.42 4.11 3.25
N ILE A 208 11.80 4.83 4.19
CA ILE A 208 10.39 5.24 4.08
C ILE A 208 10.18 6.13 2.86
N LEU A 209 11.01 7.15 2.69
CA LEU A 209 10.90 8.07 1.57
C LEU A 209 11.21 7.37 0.24
N PHE A 210 12.22 6.51 0.19
CA PHE A 210 12.56 5.74 -1.00
C PHE A 210 11.39 4.87 -1.49
N GLU A 211 10.71 4.16 -0.57
CA GLU A 211 9.50 3.40 -0.92
C GLU A 211 8.29 4.29 -1.22
N CYS A 212 8.24 5.50 -0.67
CA CYS A 212 7.16 6.44 -0.97
C CYS A 212 7.23 7.03 -2.39
N LEU A 213 8.45 7.30 -2.87
CA LEU A 213 8.71 7.88 -4.18
C LEU A 213 8.64 6.80 -5.27
N ARG A 214 8.35 7.21 -6.51
CA ARG A 214 8.31 6.34 -7.69
C ARG A 214 9.39 6.74 -8.68
N THR A 215 9.46 8.02 -9.03
CA THR A 215 10.33 8.52 -10.11
C THR A 215 11.53 9.30 -9.59
N HIS A 216 11.46 9.92 -8.42
CA HIS A 216 12.54 10.75 -7.87
C HIS A 216 13.35 10.05 -6.76
N ARG A 217 13.56 8.74 -6.89
CA ARG A 217 14.26 7.92 -5.87
C ARG A 217 15.76 8.19 -5.78
N LYS A 218 16.40 8.53 -6.91
CA LYS A 218 17.86 8.62 -7.05
C LYS A 218 18.56 9.46 -5.96
N PRO A 219 18.10 10.68 -5.61
CA PRO A 219 18.77 11.47 -4.57
C PRO A 219 18.80 10.81 -3.19
N ILE A 220 17.79 10.04 -2.85
CA ILE A 220 17.74 9.30 -1.58
C ILE A 220 18.60 8.04 -1.67
N TYR A 221 18.56 7.35 -2.82
CA TYR A 221 19.41 6.21 -3.11
C TYR A 221 20.90 6.56 -3.01
N ASP A 222 21.34 7.58 -3.75
CA ASP A 222 22.73 8.03 -3.76
C ASP A 222 23.19 8.43 -2.35
N TYR A 223 22.31 9.07 -1.56
CA TYR A 223 22.63 9.43 -0.17
C TYR A 223 22.87 8.20 0.72
N MET A 224 22.04 7.15 0.61
CA MET A 224 22.24 5.90 1.35
C MET A 224 23.50 5.16 0.90
N VAL A 225 23.75 5.08 -0.42
CA VAL A 225 24.94 4.42 -0.98
C VAL A 225 26.23 5.13 -0.59
N ASN A 226 26.29 6.46 -0.74
CA ASN A 226 27.45 7.25 -0.36
C ASN A 226 27.71 7.24 1.15
N SER A 227 26.69 6.96 1.96
CA SER A 227 26.81 6.77 3.41
C SER A 227 27.21 5.34 3.80
N GLY A 228 27.45 4.44 2.84
CA GLY A 228 27.80 3.04 3.09
C GLY A 228 26.71 2.25 3.82
N CYS A 229 25.45 2.67 3.72
CA CYS A 229 24.35 2.05 4.44
C CYS A 229 23.92 0.73 3.77
N SER A 230 23.51 -0.25 4.58
CA SER A 230 22.91 -1.48 4.07
C SER A 230 21.63 -1.15 3.31
N LEU A 231 21.42 -1.76 2.14
CA LEU A 231 20.16 -1.64 1.38
C LEU A 231 19.27 -2.87 1.51
N ARG A 232 19.73 -3.89 2.27
CA ARG A 232 19.03 -5.17 2.43
C ARG A 232 17.57 -5.02 2.88
N PRO A 233 17.22 -4.15 3.85
CA PRO A 233 15.84 -4.04 4.33
C PRO A 233 14.83 -3.55 3.29
N ILE A 234 15.30 -2.95 2.20
CA ILE A 234 14.49 -2.44 1.08
C ILE A 234 14.93 -3.03 -0.25
N LEU A 235 15.60 -4.20 -0.22
CA LEU A 235 16.20 -4.79 -1.41
C LEU A 235 15.24 -4.97 -2.59
N PRO A 236 13.99 -5.47 -2.40
CA PRO A 236 13.03 -5.55 -3.50
C PRO A 236 12.74 -4.18 -4.15
N ALA A 237 12.60 -3.13 -3.34
CA ALA A 237 12.35 -1.79 -3.84
C ALA A 237 13.57 -1.20 -4.58
N VAL A 238 14.78 -1.55 -4.14
CA VAL A 238 16.04 -1.14 -4.79
C VAL A 238 16.18 -1.82 -6.14
N MET A 239 15.94 -3.13 -6.22
CA MET A 239 15.98 -3.87 -7.49
C MET A 239 14.92 -3.34 -8.47
N ALA A 240 13.71 -3.07 -7.98
CA ALA A 240 12.66 -2.43 -8.79
C ALA A 240 13.10 -1.05 -9.31
N TYR A 241 13.75 -0.22 -8.48
CA TYR A 241 14.28 1.07 -8.93
C TYR A 241 15.35 0.90 -10.01
N LYS A 242 16.27 -0.05 -9.85
CA LYS A 242 17.34 -0.29 -10.83
C LYS A 242 16.81 -0.80 -12.16
N HIS A 243 15.84 -1.70 -12.14
CA HIS A 243 15.15 -2.14 -13.35
C HIS A 243 14.35 -1.00 -14.01
N ASP A 244 13.47 -0.35 -13.24
CA ASP A 244 12.47 0.56 -13.82
C ASP A 244 13.06 1.92 -14.23
N ILE A 245 14.05 2.42 -13.48
CA ILE A 245 14.63 3.76 -13.65
C ILE A 245 16.04 3.70 -14.23
N GLU A 246 16.91 2.85 -13.69
CA GLU A 246 18.29 2.70 -14.21
C GLU A 246 18.37 1.77 -15.42
N LYS A 247 17.27 1.11 -15.79
CA LYS A 247 17.14 0.22 -16.97
C LYS A 247 18.11 -0.96 -16.96
N LYS A 248 18.48 -1.45 -15.78
CA LYS A 248 19.25 -2.68 -15.64
C LYS A 248 18.40 -3.89 -16.03
N SER A 249 18.99 -4.78 -16.82
CA SER A 249 18.41 -6.07 -17.20
C SER A 249 18.39 -7.06 -16.03
N TYR A 250 17.56 -8.10 -16.14
CA TYR A 250 17.49 -9.22 -15.21
C TYR A 250 18.88 -9.82 -14.96
N GLY A 251 19.66 -10.06 -16.02
CA GLY A 251 21.01 -10.62 -15.92
C GLY A 251 21.97 -9.74 -15.10
N GLU A 252 21.95 -8.43 -15.31
CA GLU A 252 22.76 -7.48 -14.54
C GLU A 252 22.35 -7.44 -13.06
N LEU A 253 21.05 -7.52 -12.76
CA LEU A 253 20.53 -7.51 -11.40
C LEU A 253 20.89 -8.80 -10.65
N ILE A 254 20.80 -9.97 -11.31
CA ILE A 254 21.27 -11.25 -10.75
C ILE A 254 22.77 -11.20 -10.45
N ALA A 255 23.58 -10.74 -11.42
CA ALA A 255 25.03 -10.64 -11.23
C ALA A 255 25.37 -9.71 -10.05
N GLU A 256 24.67 -8.58 -9.92
CA GLU A 256 24.85 -7.65 -8.81
C GLU A 256 24.43 -8.27 -7.46
N MET A 257 23.32 -9.01 -7.40
CA MET A 257 22.91 -9.71 -6.19
C MET A 257 23.98 -10.72 -5.75
N VAL A 258 24.48 -11.54 -6.67
CA VAL A 258 25.52 -12.54 -6.41
C VAL A 258 26.81 -11.86 -5.93
N ALA A 259 27.25 -10.80 -6.60
CA ALA A 259 28.44 -10.03 -6.22
C ALA A 259 28.34 -9.44 -4.81
N ASN A 260 27.12 -9.12 -4.35
CA ASN A 260 26.85 -8.58 -3.01
C ASN A 260 26.48 -9.66 -1.97
N GLY A 261 26.62 -10.95 -2.30
CA GLY A 261 26.28 -12.05 -1.38
C GLY A 261 24.80 -12.12 -1.01
N GLN A 262 23.92 -11.63 -1.89
CA GLN A 262 22.47 -11.66 -1.71
C GLN A 262 21.87 -12.90 -2.39
N SER A 263 20.78 -13.42 -1.84
CA SER A 263 20.06 -14.58 -2.39
C SER A 263 18.56 -14.41 -2.25
N PHE A 264 17.80 -15.29 -2.91
CA PHE A 264 16.34 -15.32 -2.86
C PHE A 264 15.77 -16.06 -1.65
N ARG A 265 16.60 -16.80 -0.92
CA ARG A 265 16.19 -17.64 0.21
C ARG A 265 15.43 -16.84 1.25
N ASP A 266 14.21 -17.28 1.55
CA ASP A 266 13.27 -16.66 2.50
C ASP A 266 12.90 -15.21 2.16
N GLU A 267 13.07 -14.79 0.90
CA GLU A 267 12.80 -13.41 0.43
C GLU A 267 11.66 -13.38 -0.63
N PRO A 268 10.42 -13.75 -0.28
CA PRO A 268 9.32 -13.90 -1.25
C PRO A 268 8.91 -12.59 -1.93
N LYS A 269 9.15 -11.44 -1.30
CA LYS A 269 8.94 -10.12 -1.94
C LYS A 269 9.98 -9.84 -3.02
N LEU A 270 11.22 -10.29 -2.82
CA LEU A 270 12.29 -10.16 -3.80
C LEU A 270 12.01 -11.05 -5.01
N VAL A 271 11.60 -12.30 -4.75
CA VAL A 271 11.17 -13.22 -5.83
C VAL A 271 10.01 -12.62 -6.63
N ALA A 272 9.03 -11.98 -5.98
CA ALA A 272 7.92 -11.34 -6.68
C ALA A 272 8.37 -10.23 -7.64
N GLU A 273 9.33 -9.39 -7.25
CA GLU A 273 9.89 -8.38 -8.15
C GLU A 273 10.69 -9.01 -9.29
N PHE A 274 11.43 -10.10 -9.06
CA PHE A 274 12.14 -10.79 -10.13
C PHE A 274 11.19 -11.54 -11.10
N VAL A 275 10.08 -12.09 -10.61
CA VAL A 275 9.00 -12.58 -11.49
C VAL A 275 8.51 -11.47 -12.42
N ARG A 276 8.37 -10.24 -11.91
CA ARG A 276 8.01 -9.08 -12.74
C ARG A 276 9.10 -8.75 -13.78
N PHE A 277 10.38 -8.78 -13.41
CA PHE A 277 11.46 -8.52 -14.37
C PHE A 277 11.50 -9.57 -15.47
N VAL A 278 11.35 -10.86 -15.12
CA VAL A 278 11.30 -11.94 -16.09
C VAL A 278 10.06 -11.83 -16.98
N LEU A 279 8.91 -11.40 -16.43
CA LEU A 279 7.71 -11.10 -17.24
C LEU A 279 7.95 -9.98 -18.26
N ASP A 280 8.66 -8.93 -17.84
CA ASP A 280 8.94 -7.77 -18.69
C ASP A 280 9.96 -8.10 -19.80
N GLU A 281 10.92 -9.01 -19.56
CA GLU A 281 12.00 -9.35 -20.50
C GLU A 281 11.76 -10.63 -21.34
N TYR A 282 11.21 -11.67 -20.73
CA TYR A 282 11.14 -13.01 -21.32
C TYR A 282 9.72 -13.56 -21.48
N GLY A 283 8.75 -12.97 -20.77
CA GLY A 283 7.34 -13.33 -20.88
C GLY A 283 6.85 -14.33 -19.81
N PRO A 284 5.58 -14.77 -19.92
CA PRO A 284 4.87 -15.45 -18.84
C PRO A 284 5.35 -16.89 -18.59
N SER A 285 5.79 -17.62 -19.61
CA SER A 285 6.29 -18.99 -19.46
C SER A 285 7.54 -19.03 -18.58
N GLN A 286 8.55 -18.25 -18.94
CA GLN A 286 9.81 -18.16 -18.21
C GLN A 286 9.61 -17.58 -16.81
N ALA A 287 8.71 -16.60 -16.66
CA ALA A 287 8.40 -16.05 -15.35
C ALA A 287 7.71 -17.07 -14.43
N TRP A 288 6.87 -17.94 -14.99
CA TRP A 288 6.24 -19.01 -14.24
C TRP A 288 7.25 -20.10 -13.84
N GLU A 289 8.11 -20.53 -14.78
CA GLU A 289 9.19 -21.46 -14.50
C GLU A 289 10.10 -20.93 -13.39
N PHE A 290 10.51 -19.66 -13.47
CA PHE A 290 11.25 -18.99 -12.41
C PHE A 290 10.49 -19.03 -11.08
N ALA A 291 9.20 -18.68 -11.05
CA ALA A 291 8.41 -18.70 -9.82
C ALA A 291 8.32 -20.10 -9.19
N MET A 292 8.13 -21.15 -10.00
CA MET A 292 8.06 -22.54 -9.52
C MET A 292 9.40 -23.02 -8.99
N ASP A 293 10.49 -22.77 -9.70
CA ASP A 293 11.84 -23.13 -9.27
C ASP A 293 12.21 -22.42 -7.96
N ARG A 294 11.82 -21.15 -7.80
CA ARG A 294 12.00 -20.44 -6.51
C ARG A 294 11.10 -20.99 -5.40
N LEU A 295 9.88 -21.44 -5.71
CA LEU A 295 8.99 -22.09 -4.73
C LEU A 295 9.55 -23.42 -4.23
N GLU A 296 10.27 -24.16 -5.09
CA GLU A 296 10.90 -25.41 -4.70
C GLU A 296 12.16 -25.18 -3.83
N ASN A 297 12.94 -24.14 -4.15
CA ASN A 297 14.29 -23.99 -3.62
C ASN A 297 14.48 -22.86 -2.58
N ASP A 298 13.68 -21.80 -2.64
CA ASP A 298 13.97 -20.55 -1.94
C ASP A 298 12.84 -20.00 -1.07
N ILE A 299 11.56 -20.28 -1.40
CA ILE A 299 10.40 -19.71 -0.69
C ILE A 299 9.35 -20.78 -0.38
N SER A 300 8.51 -20.57 0.63
CA SER A 300 7.50 -21.55 1.06
C SER A 300 6.13 -21.39 0.39
N GLU A 301 5.84 -20.24 -0.20
CA GLU A 301 4.55 -19.97 -0.86
C GLU A 301 4.69 -18.91 -1.96
N LEU A 302 3.86 -19.03 -3.00
CA LEU A 302 3.68 -17.95 -3.95
C LEU A 302 2.90 -16.81 -3.32
N THR A 303 3.27 -15.58 -3.64
CA THR A 303 2.68 -14.41 -3.00
C THR A 303 1.55 -13.78 -3.83
N PRO A 304 0.61 -13.06 -3.18
CA PRO A 304 -0.34 -12.20 -3.87
C PRO A 304 0.31 -11.18 -4.83
N SER A 305 1.54 -10.73 -4.55
CA SER A 305 2.26 -9.80 -5.42
C SER A 305 2.61 -10.44 -6.77
N MET A 306 3.03 -11.70 -6.79
CA MET A 306 3.32 -12.44 -8.03
C MET A 306 2.10 -12.52 -8.93
N LEU A 307 0.94 -12.91 -8.35
CA LEU A 307 -0.33 -12.91 -9.08
C LEU A 307 -0.65 -11.53 -9.67
N VAL A 308 -0.46 -10.46 -8.88
CA VAL A 308 -0.67 -9.08 -9.35
C VAL A 308 0.27 -8.75 -10.52
N HIS A 309 1.52 -9.22 -10.53
CA HIS A 309 2.44 -9.00 -11.65
C HIS A 309 1.99 -9.72 -12.92
N PHE A 310 1.61 -11.00 -12.84
CA PHE A 310 1.06 -11.73 -13.99
C PHE A 310 -0.21 -11.08 -14.53
N VAL A 311 -1.18 -10.74 -13.67
CA VAL A 311 -2.43 -10.09 -14.09
C VAL A 311 -2.15 -8.76 -14.79
N ASN A 312 -1.25 -7.94 -14.26
CA ASN A 312 -0.86 -6.68 -14.91
C ASN A 312 -0.21 -6.93 -16.28
N HIS A 313 0.66 -7.93 -16.40
CA HIS A 313 1.30 -8.30 -17.67
C HIS A 313 0.24 -8.69 -18.72
N PHE A 314 -0.64 -9.62 -18.38
CA PHE A 314 -1.69 -10.08 -19.29
C PHE A 314 -2.67 -8.97 -19.68
N VAL A 315 -3.03 -8.09 -18.73
CA VAL A 315 -3.87 -6.92 -19.01
C VAL A 315 -3.19 -5.99 -20.03
N LYS A 316 -1.90 -5.69 -19.85
CA LYS A 316 -1.12 -4.86 -20.80
C LYS A 316 -1.00 -5.52 -22.18
N ALA A 317 -0.88 -6.84 -22.23
CA ALA A 317 -0.84 -7.64 -23.45
C ALA A 317 -2.21 -7.87 -24.10
N ASN A 318 -3.27 -7.25 -23.58
CA ASN A 318 -4.67 -7.43 -24.01
C ASN A 318 -5.25 -8.85 -23.80
N GLN A 319 -4.66 -9.68 -22.95
CA GLN A 319 -5.03 -11.09 -22.72
C GLN A 319 -5.86 -11.29 -21.44
N LEU A 320 -7.10 -10.78 -21.36
CA LEU A 320 -7.94 -10.95 -20.15
C LEU A 320 -8.19 -12.41 -19.77
N HIS A 321 -8.33 -13.29 -20.75
CA HIS A 321 -8.50 -14.72 -20.52
C HIS A 321 -7.35 -15.31 -19.70
N ASN A 322 -6.10 -15.00 -20.04
CA ASN A 322 -4.93 -15.42 -19.27
C ASN A 322 -4.85 -14.75 -17.89
N ALA A 323 -5.27 -13.48 -17.79
CA ALA A 323 -5.33 -12.79 -16.51
C ALA A 323 -6.31 -13.49 -15.54
N ILE A 324 -7.49 -13.86 -16.03
CA ILE A 324 -8.53 -14.55 -15.24
C ILE A 324 -8.12 -15.98 -14.93
N ALA A 325 -7.56 -16.70 -15.92
CA ALA A 325 -7.03 -18.04 -15.69
C ALA A 325 -5.93 -18.06 -14.63
N MET A 326 -5.07 -17.03 -14.62
CA MET A 326 -4.05 -16.89 -13.58
C MET A 326 -4.66 -16.62 -12.20
N ILE A 327 -5.70 -15.79 -12.11
CA ILE A 327 -6.43 -15.57 -10.85
C ILE A 327 -7.01 -16.87 -10.33
N ASN A 328 -7.71 -17.62 -11.18
CA ASN A 328 -8.28 -18.91 -10.81
C ASN A 328 -7.19 -19.90 -10.38
N ASN A 329 -6.07 -19.97 -11.09
CA ASN A 329 -4.96 -20.85 -10.75
C ASN A 329 -4.40 -20.55 -9.34
N PHE A 330 -4.13 -19.27 -9.06
CA PHE A 330 -3.66 -18.85 -7.73
C PHE A 330 -4.71 -19.09 -6.64
N ASP A 331 -5.97 -18.70 -6.86
CA ASP A 331 -7.04 -18.82 -5.87
C ASP A 331 -7.36 -20.29 -5.53
N ASN A 332 -7.27 -21.20 -6.50
CA ASN A 332 -7.61 -22.60 -6.32
C ASN A 332 -6.46 -23.45 -5.76
N HIS A 333 -5.19 -23.09 -6.05
CA HIS A 333 -4.05 -23.98 -5.80
C HIS A 333 -2.96 -23.39 -4.91
N PHE A 334 -2.75 -22.07 -4.93
CA PHE A 334 -1.54 -21.47 -4.32
C PHE A 334 -1.84 -20.51 -3.17
N LEU A 335 -3.03 -19.91 -3.12
CA LEU A 335 -3.38 -18.91 -2.12
C LEU A 335 -4.51 -19.37 -1.22
N LYS A 336 -4.36 -19.10 0.08
CA LYS A 336 -5.40 -19.39 1.08
C LYS A 336 -6.60 -18.43 1.00
N ARG A 337 -6.47 -17.32 0.27
CA ARG A 337 -7.46 -16.23 0.22
C ARG A 337 -7.40 -15.54 -1.13
N LYS A 338 -8.59 -15.15 -1.62
CA LYS A 338 -8.73 -14.36 -2.85
C LYS A 338 -8.01 -13.02 -2.78
N VAL A 339 -7.33 -12.67 -3.87
CA VAL A 339 -6.59 -11.40 -3.99
C VAL A 339 -7.42 -10.38 -4.75
N HIS A 340 -8.39 -9.77 -4.08
CA HIS A 340 -9.34 -8.86 -4.73
C HIS A 340 -8.73 -7.66 -5.49
N LYS A 341 -7.47 -7.31 -5.22
CA LYS A 341 -6.73 -6.26 -5.94
C LYS A 341 -6.66 -6.53 -7.45
N VAL A 342 -6.64 -7.80 -7.87
CA VAL A 342 -6.61 -8.18 -9.27
C VAL A 342 -7.87 -7.75 -10.02
N TYR A 343 -9.05 -7.83 -9.39
CA TYR A 343 -10.30 -7.39 -10.02
C TYR A 343 -10.39 -5.87 -10.17
N GLU A 344 -9.72 -5.11 -9.30
CA GLU A 344 -9.54 -3.68 -9.52
C GLU A 344 -8.70 -3.41 -10.79
N ILE A 345 -7.63 -4.17 -10.99
CA ILE A 345 -6.78 -4.07 -12.19
C ILE A 345 -7.60 -4.41 -13.44
N LEU A 346 -8.37 -5.51 -13.41
CA LEU A 346 -9.25 -5.90 -14.51
C LEU A 346 -10.30 -4.81 -14.79
N THR A 347 -10.95 -4.26 -13.76
CA THR A 347 -11.95 -3.20 -13.94
C THR A 347 -11.35 -1.94 -14.55
N MET A 348 -10.14 -1.54 -14.11
CA MET A 348 -9.43 -0.40 -14.67
C MET A 348 -9.05 -0.63 -16.13
N ALA A 349 -8.63 -1.85 -16.49
CA ALA A 349 -8.31 -2.21 -17.87
C ALA A 349 -9.51 -2.03 -18.81
N MET A 350 -10.73 -2.27 -18.33
CA MET A 350 -11.93 -2.11 -19.13
C MET A 350 -12.24 -0.66 -19.51
N ILE A 351 -11.69 0.34 -18.79
CA ILE A 351 -11.87 1.76 -19.12
C ILE A 351 -11.26 2.05 -20.50
N ASP A 352 -10.11 1.48 -20.80
CA ASP A 352 -9.37 1.80 -22.03
C ASP A 352 -9.68 0.82 -23.17
N ARG A 353 -10.40 -0.27 -22.89
CA ARG A 353 -10.77 -1.30 -23.87
C ARG A 353 -11.95 -0.88 -24.76
N PRO A 354 -11.98 -1.29 -26.05
CA PRO A 354 -13.14 -1.14 -26.91
C PRO A 354 -14.40 -1.81 -26.36
N ASN A 355 -15.56 -1.37 -26.83
CA ASN A 355 -16.81 -2.02 -26.49
C ASN A 355 -16.84 -3.43 -27.11
N SER A 356 -17.08 -4.43 -26.29
CA SER A 356 -17.46 -5.78 -26.70
C SER A 356 -18.88 -6.09 -26.24
N GLU A 357 -19.49 -7.12 -26.82
CA GLU A 357 -20.86 -7.54 -26.46
C GLU A 357 -21.03 -7.72 -24.95
N ASN A 358 -20.01 -8.28 -24.29
CA ASN A 358 -20.03 -8.60 -22.85
C ASN A 358 -19.37 -7.52 -21.97
N TRP A 359 -18.91 -6.41 -22.54
CA TRP A 359 -18.14 -5.38 -21.83
C TRP A 359 -18.85 -4.91 -20.55
N SER A 360 -20.14 -4.55 -20.67
CA SER A 360 -20.94 -4.04 -19.55
C SER A 360 -21.07 -5.05 -18.41
N VAL A 361 -21.28 -6.32 -18.75
CA VAL A 361 -21.46 -7.41 -17.78
C VAL A 361 -20.13 -7.70 -17.06
N LEU A 362 -19.03 -7.79 -17.81
CA LEU A 362 -17.69 -8.06 -17.28
C LEU A 362 -17.19 -6.96 -16.36
N VAL A 363 -17.34 -5.69 -16.77
CA VAL A 363 -16.98 -4.54 -15.95
C VAL A 363 -17.69 -4.57 -14.60
N ARG A 364 -19.00 -4.81 -14.62
CA ARG A 364 -19.83 -4.87 -13.39
C ARG A 364 -19.39 -6.03 -12.51
N ARG A 365 -19.13 -7.20 -13.10
CA ARG A 365 -18.60 -8.37 -12.39
C ARG A 365 -17.27 -8.06 -11.69
N PHE A 366 -16.29 -7.53 -12.41
CA PHE A 366 -14.98 -7.18 -11.84
C PHE A 366 -15.09 -6.06 -10.80
N TYR A 367 -15.94 -5.07 -11.03
CA TYR A 367 -16.15 -3.99 -10.07
C TYR A 367 -16.70 -4.50 -8.74
N ILE A 368 -17.73 -5.36 -8.79
CA ILE A 368 -18.32 -5.98 -7.60
C ILE A 368 -17.27 -6.80 -6.84
N GLU A 369 -16.48 -7.63 -7.54
CA GLU A 369 -15.42 -8.43 -6.92
C GLU A 369 -14.24 -7.59 -6.38
N SER A 370 -13.99 -6.41 -6.96
CA SER A 370 -13.00 -5.49 -6.41
C SER A 370 -13.45 -4.93 -5.05
N LYS A 371 -14.77 -4.72 -4.87
CA LYS A 371 -15.38 -4.18 -3.65
C LYS A 371 -15.53 -5.20 -2.53
N THR A 372 -15.50 -6.50 -2.83
CA THR A 372 -15.51 -7.56 -1.81
C THR A 372 -14.19 -7.62 -1.03
N SER A 373 -13.16 -6.88 -1.48
CA SER A 373 -11.86 -6.77 -0.81
C SER A 373 -11.92 -6.16 0.59
N PHE A 374 -11.33 -6.89 1.53
CA PHE A 374 -11.03 -6.42 2.88
C PHE A 374 -10.01 -5.27 2.92
N ALA A 375 -9.24 -5.04 1.84
CA ALA A 375 -8.14 -4.09 1.79
C ALA A 375 -8.53 -2.68 1.30
N ARG A 376 -9.84 -2.38 1.20
CA ARG A 376 -10.32 -1.11 0.61
C ARG A 376 -9.79 -0.90 -0.82
N THR A 377 -9.70 -1.94 -1.66
CA THR A 377 -9.55 -1.73 -3.12
C THR A 377 -10.87 -1.23 -3.66
N ILE A 378 -11.11 0.04 -3.36
CA ILE A 378 -12.21 0.82 -3.87
C ILE A 378 -11.55 1.68 -4.93
N MET A 379 -11.93 1.44 -6.19
CA MET A 379 -11.62 2.37 -7.25
C MET A 379 -11.95 3.79 -6.78
N LEU A 380 -11.02 4.72 -6.98
CA LEU A 380 -11.19 6.10 -6.57
C LEU A 380 -12.44 6.68 -7.24
N PRO A 381 -13.15 7.64 -6.62
CA PRO A 381 -14.34 8.25 -7.22
C PRO A 381 -14.12 8.76 -8.64
N LYS A 382 -12.92 9.29 -8.94
CA LYS A 382 -12.50 9.73 -10.27
C LYS A 382 -12.39 8.57 -11.29
N GLU A 383 -11.98 7.39 -10.85
CA GLU A 383 -11.86 6.19 -11.69
C GLU A 383 -13.25 5.63 -12.00
N VAL A 384 -14.15 5.61 -11.01
CA VAL A 384 -15.56 5.25 -11.21
C VAL A 384 -16.26 6.22 -12.17
N ALA A 385 -15.94 7.52 -12.08
CA ALA A 385 -16.45 8.52 -13.01
C ALA A 385 -16.00 8.27 -14.45
N LYS A 386 -14.70 7.94 -14.66
CA LYS A 386 -14.19 7.55 -15.98
C LYS A 386 -14.92 6.34 -16.54
N LEU A 387 -15.16 5.32 -15.72
CA LEU A 387 -15.87 4.12 -16.13
C LEU A 387 -17.31 4.42 -16.58
N ARG A 388 -18.03 5.28 -15.85
CA ARG A 388 -19.38 5.72 -16.22
C ARG A 388 -19.39 6.54 -17.51
N ALA A 389 -18.40 7.43 -17.68
CA ALA A 389 -18.25 8.19 -18.92
C ALA A 389 -18.06 7.26 -20.12
N ARG A 390 -17.19 6.26 -19.97
CA ARG A 390 -16.96 5.25 -21.00
C ARG A 390 -18.21 4.42 -21.32
N ALA A 391 -18.94 3.98 -20.29
CA ALA A 391 -20.18 3.25 -20.50
C ALA A 391 -21.21 4.08 -21.28
N LYS A 392 -21.29 5.39 -21.03
CA LYS A 392 -22.15 6.32 -21.77
C LYS A 392 -21.73 6.44 -23.24
N GLU A 393 -20.43 6.48 -23.54
CA GLU A 393 -19.92 6.45 -24.93
C GLU A 393 -20.39 5.19 -25.68
N TYR A 394 -20.51 4.07 -24.98
CA TYR A 394 -21.00 2.80 -25.53
C TYR A 394 -22.53 2.65 -25.53
N GLY A 395 -23.27 3.71 -25.19
CA GLY A 395 -24.74 3.71 -25.20
C GLY A 395 -25.40 3.21 -23.91
N TYR A 396 -24.64 2.87 -22.87
CA TYR A 396 -25.19 2.43 -21.58
C TYR A 396 -25.56 3.63 -20.69
N THR A 397 -26.70 4.27 -20.98
CA THR A 397 -27.16 5.51 -20.31
C THR A 397 -27.46 5.36 -18.82
N ASN A 398 -27.89 4.18 -18.38
CA ASN A 398 -28.21 3.85 -16.97
C ASN A 398 -27.17 2.92 -16.33
N PHE A 399 -25.91 2.96 -16.80
CA PHE A 399 -24.86 2.07 -16.33
C PHE A 399 -24.60 2.25 -14.82
N ASN A 400 -24.84 1.17 -14.06
CA ASN A 400 -24.49 1.12 -12.65
C ASN A 400 -23.47 0.00 -12.40
N PRO A 401 -22.20 0.33 -12.08
CA PRO A 401 -21.16 -0.68 -11.86
C PRO A 401 -21.46 -1.60 -10.66
N GLU A 402 -22.38 -1.21 -9.77
CA GLU A 402 -22.74 -1.95 -8.55
C GLU A 402 -23.88 -2.95 -8.73
N LYS A 403 -24.53 -3.00 -9.90
CA LYS A 403 -25.73 -3.83 -10.11
C LYS A 403 -25.51 -4.87 -11.20
N LEU A 404 -25.51 -6.13 -10.80
CA LEU A 404 -25.52 -7.29 -11.70
C LEU A 404 -26.77 -8.11 -11.38
N THR A 405 -27.49 -8.55 -12.40
CA THR A 405 -28.63 -9.47 -12.23
C THR A 405 -28.15 -10.87 -11.83
N HIS A 406 -29.04 -11.71 -11.30
CA HIS A 406 -28.69 -13.09 -10.97
C HIS A 406 -28.29 -13.89 -12.21
N GLU A 407 -28.98 -13.71 -13.34
CA GLU A 407 -28.64 -14.37 -14.61
C GLU A 407 -27.27 -13.96 -15.12
N GLU A 408 -26.93 -12.66 -15.09
CA GLU A 408 -25.60 -12.17 -15.47
C GLU A 408 -24.51 -12.68 -14.51
N LEU A 409 -24.81 -12.82 -13.22
CA LEU A 409 -23.88 -13.36 -12.23
C LEU A 409 -23.60 -14.85 -12.48
N ASP A 410 -24.64 -15.64 -12.76
CA ASP A 410 -24.52 -17.07 -13.04
C ASP A 410 -23.80 -17.31 -14.37
N LEU A 411 -24.16 -16.53 -15.41
CA LEU A 411 -23.49 -16.57 -16.71
C LEU A 411 -22.00 -16.28 -16.56
N THR A 412 -21.64 -15.16 -15.92
CA THR A 412 -20.24 -14.80 -15.73
C THR A 412 -19.50 -15.80 -14.85
N SER A 413 -20.11 -16.35 -13.81
CA SER A 413 -19.43 -17.35 -12.96
C SER A 413 -19.09 -18.61 -13.74
N LYS A 414 -20.04 -19.17 -14.50
CA LYS A 414 -19.80 -20.35 -15.35
C LYS A 414 -18.70 -20.13 -16.39
N VAL A 415 -18.74 -18.99 -17.07
CA VAL A 415 -17.74 -18.65 -18.10
C VAL A 415 -16.36 -18.44 -17.49
N LEU A 416 -16.28 -17.67 -16.40
CA LEU A 416 -14.99 -17.37 -15.77
C LEU A 416 -14.38 -18.60 -15.08
N GLU A 417 -15.18 -19.53 -14.57
CA GLU A 417 -14.71 -20.82 -14.04
C GLU A 417 -14.14 -21.74 -15.14
N SER A 418 -14.60 -21.57 -16.39
CA SER A 418 -14.06 -22.33 -17.54
C SER A 418 -12.67 -21.85 -17.98
N LEU A 419 -12.24 -20.66 -17.53
CA LEU A 419 -10.89 -20.16 -17.72
C LEU A 419 -9.96 -20.75 -16.64
N GLN A 420 -9.60 -22.00 -16.80
CA GLN A 420 -8.66 -22.70 -15.91
C GLN A 420 -7.78 -23.65 -16.72
N TRP A 421 -6.50 -23.75 -16.35
CA TRP A 421 -5.59 -24.73 -16.94
C TRP A 421 -5.81 -26.10 -16.33
N SER A 422 -5.65 -27.14 -17.14
CA SER A 422 -5.79 -28.54 -16.70
C SER A 422 -4.70 -28.97 -15.73
N ASP A 423 -3.48 -28.47 -15.90
CA ASP A 423 -2.37 -28.64 -14.96
C ASP A 423 -2.03 -27.29 -14.32
N PRO A 424 -2.26 -27.11 -13.01
CA PRO A 424 -1.99 -25.84 -12.33
C PRO A 424 -0.49 -25.50 -12.25
N HIS A 425 0.40 -26.49 -12.37
CA HIS A 425 1.85 -26.30 -12.38
C HIS A 425 2.41 -26.06 -13.78
N ARG A 426 1.64 -26.37 -14.84
CA ARG A 426 2.05 -26.22 -16.25
C ARG A 426 1.00 -25.43 -17.05
N PRO A 427 0.82 -24.14 -16.75
CA PRO A 427 -0.14 -23.29 -17.45
C PRO A 427 0.24 -23.14 -18.94
N ILE A 428 -0.77 -23.16 -19.79
CA ILE A 428 -0.61 -22.99 -21.25
C ILE A 428 -1.09 -21.59 -21.63
N PHE A 429 -0.15 -20.66 -21.82
CA PHE A 429 -0.47 -19.25 -22.10
C PHE A 429 -0.91 -18.97 -23.54
N GLU A 430 -0.65 -19.88 -24.47
CA GLU A 430 -1.10 -19.78 -25.86
C GLU A 430 -2.55 -20.24 -25.99
N LEU A 431 -3.46 -19.32 -26.33
CA LEU A 431 -4.90 -19.58 -26.38
C LEU A 431 -5.27 -20.81 -27.23
N GLN A 432 -4.62 -20.98 -28.39
CA GLN A 432 -4.92 -22.06 -29.35
C GLN A 432 -4.55 -23.46 -28.84
N LYS A 433 -3.68 -23.54 -27.82
CA LYS A 433 -3.25 -24.81 -27.22
C LYS A 433 -4.13 -25.22 -26.02
N ASN A 434 -5.11 -24.39 -25.65
CA ASN A 434 -6.04 -24.69 -24.56
C ASN A 434 -7.26 -25.47 -25.05
N PRO A 435 -7.99 -26.19 -24.17
CA PRO A 435 -9.22 -26.89 -24.52
C PRO A 435 -10.29 -25.97 -25.13
N GLU A 436 -11.21 -26.53 -25.92
CA GLU A 436 -12.26 -25.78 -26.61
C GLU A 436 -13.10 -24.93 -25.64
N SER A 437 -13.48 -25.47 -24.48
CA SER A 437 -14.22 -24.75 -23.45
C SER A 437 -13.48 -23.50 -22.93
N PHE A 438 -12.16 -23.58 -22.79
CA PHE A 438 -11.34 -22.43 -22.44
C PHE A 438 -11.35 -21.39 -23.57
N GLN A 439 -11.22 -21.84 -24.82
CA GLN A 439 -11.22 -20.95 -25.99
C GLN A 439 -12.58 -20.24 -26.16
N GLU A 440 -13.69 -20.93 -25.92
CA GLU A 440 -15.03 -20.34 -25.92
C GLU A 440 -15.19 -19.30 -24.80
N ALA A 441 -14.75 -19.63 -23.59
CA ALA A 441 -14.75 -18.67 -22.49
C ALA A 441 -13.83 -17.47 -22.76
N ALA A 442 -12.72 -17.68 -23.47
CA ALA A 442 -11.82 -16.61 -23.87
C ALA A 442 -12.47 -15.64 -24.86
N LYS A 443 -13.31 -16.13 -25.79
CA LYS A 443 -14.08 -15.28 -26.71
C LYS A 443 -15.07 -14.39 -25.97
N PHE A 444 -15.66 -14.88 -24.87
CA PHE A 444 -16.58 -14.09 -24.05
C PHE A 444 -15.89 -12.88 -23.39
N VAL A 445 -14.61 -13.04 -23.00
CA VAL A 445 -13.81 -12.00 -22.31
C VAL A 445 -12.88 -11.20 -23.22
N ALA A 446 -12.87 -11.49 -24.53
CA ALA A 446 -12.14 -10.72 -25.54
C ALA A 446 -12.76 -9.32 -25.70
#